data_AF-F3ZLF5-F1
#
_entry.id   AF-F3ZLF5-F1
#
_cell.length_a   1.000
_cell.length_b   1.000
_cell.length_c   1.000
_cell.angle_alpha   90.00
_cell.angle_beta   90.00
_cell.angle_gamma   90.00
#
_symmetry.space_group_name_H-M   'P 1'
#
loop_
_entity.id
_entity.type
_entity.pdbx_description
1 polymer ?
#
loop_
_entity_poly.entity_id
_entity_poly.type
_entity_poly.pdbx_seq_one_letter_code
_entity_poly.pdbx_strand_id
1 'polypeptide(L)'
;MLVVILAIGTTDVLFALDSIPAIFGLTQDPYIVFTANAFALMGLRQLYFLIGGLLKKLVHLSYGLSVILGFIGVKLVLHALHESGVHVPEIPTTVSLGVIVAVLAITTVTSLLATRRQREAEKAAGTGSEHAAVGAGTERHEHTDAAQPSRDGDDGAGPRR
;
A
#
# COMPACT_ATOMS: atom_id res chain seq x y z
N MET A 1 -19.19 -9.31 12.45
CA MET A 1 -18.40 -8.92 13.64
C MET A 1 -17.81 -10.12 14.35
N LEU A 2 -18.57 -11.19 14.62
CA LEU A 2 -18.04 -12.41 15.26
C LEU A 2 -16.84 -13.01 14.51
N VAL A 3 -16.94 -13.21 13.19
CA VAL A 3 -15.83 -13.73 12.35
C VAL A 3 -14.60 -12.81 12.38
N VAL A 4 -14.80 -11.49 12.43
CA VAL A 4 -13.70 -10.51 12.47
C VAL A 4 -12.98 -10.57 13.81
N ILE A 5 -13.73 -10.62 14.92
CA ILE A 5 -13.16 -10.77 16.27
C ILE A 5 -12.41 -12.10 16.38
N LEU A 6 -12.98 -13.19 15.85
CA LEU A 6 -12.33 -14.50 15.82
C LEU A 6 -11.05 -14.46 14.97
N ALA A 7 -11.10 -13.90 13.77
CA ALA A 7 -9.93 -13.81 12.88
C ALA A 7 -8.81 -13.00 13.51
N ILE A 8 -9.11 -11.84 14.10
CA ILE A 8 -8.13 -10.98 14.75
C ILE A 8 -7.54 -11.68 15.99
N GLY A 9 -8.37 -12.24 16.87
CA GLY A 9 -7.91 -12.96 18.06
C GLY A 9 -7.07 -14.19 17.71
N THR A 10 -7.45 -14.94 16.67
CA THR A 10 -6.68 -16.12 16.23
C THR A 10 -5.35 -15.70 15.60
N THR A 11 -5.34 -14.63 14.80
CA THR A 11 -4.11 -14.12 14.17
C THR A 11 -3.12 -13.62 15.22
N ASP A 12 -3.59 -12.97 16.29
CA ASP A 12 -2.77 -12.54 17.42
C ASP A 12 -2.14 -13.72 18.17
N VAL A 13 -2.93 -14.75 18.48
CA VAL A 13 -2.43 -16.00 19.09
C VAL A 13 -1.38 -16.68 18.20
N LEU A 14 -1.58 -16.68 16.87
CA LEU A 14 -0.59 -17.21 15.93
C LEU A 14 0.68 -16.35 15.88
N PHE A 15 0.56 -15.02 16.01
CA PHE A 15 1.72 -14.12 16.11
C PHE A 15 2.49 -14.29 17.43
N ALA A 16 1.78 -14.64 18.52
CA ALA A 16 2.38 -14.90 19.82
C ALA A 16 3.40 -16.07 19.77
N LEU A 17 3.24 -17.04 18.87
CA LEU A 17 4.17 -18.16 18.72
C LEU A 17 5.59 -17.74 18.34
N ASP A 18 5.74 -16.64 17.60
CA ASP A 18 7.04 -16.10 17.20
C ASP A 18 7.47 -14.93 18.12
N SER A 19 6.53 -14.09 18.53
CA SER A 19 6.84 -12.93 19.36
C SER A 19 7.16 -13.28 20.82
N ILE A 20 6.64 -14.38 21.37
CA ILE A 20 6.92 -14.83 22.74
C ILE A 20 8.38 -15.30 22.90
N PRO A 21 8.92 -16.24 22.10
CA PRO A 21 10.32 -16.61 22.19
C PRO A 21 11.26 -15.41 22.00
N ALA A 22 10.91 -14.49 21.09
CA ALA A 22 11.71 -13.29 20.84
C ALA A 22 11.73 -12.33 22.05
N ILE A 23 10.59 -12.08 22.69
CA ILE A 23 10.50 -11.21 23.88
C ILE A 23 11.21 -11.85 25.07
N PHE A 24 11.06 -13.16 25.28
CA PHE A 24 11.79 -13.85 26.35
C PHE A 24 13.31 -13.82 26.13
N GLY A 25 13.78 -13.77 24.89
CA GLY A 25 15.19 -13.49 24.60
C GLY A 25 15.69 -12.13 25.08
N LEU A 26 14.78 -11.18 25.37
CA LEU A 26 15.11 -9.80 25.79
C LEU A 26 14.78 -9.52 27.26
N THR A 27 13.65 -10.03 27.76
CA THR A 27 13.19 -9.84 29.13
C THR A 27 12.47 -11.09 29.64
N GLN A 28 12.71 -11.43 30.91
CA GLN A 28 12.10 -12.59 31.58
C GLN A 28 10.93 -12.19 32.49
N ASP A 29 10.58 -10.90 32.55
CA ASP A 29 9.47 -10.42 33.38
C ASP A 29 8.11 -10.69 32.69
N PRO A 30 7.28 -11.62 33.21
CA PRO A 30 5.99 -11.96 32.62
C PRO A 30 5.02 -10.77 32.59
N TYR A 31 5.17 -9.80 33.50
CA TYR A 31 4.35 -8.59 33.52
C TYR A 31 4.58 -7.75 32.26
N ILE A 32 5.83 -7.61 31.81
CA ILE A 32 6.18 -6.87 30.58
C ILE A 32 5.60 -7.58 29.35
N VAL A 33 5.73 -8.92 29.29
CA VAL A 33 5.19 -9.72 28.18
C VAL A 33 3.67 -9.64 28.10
N PHE A 34 3.00 -9.74 29.26
CA PHE A 34 1.54 -9.65 29.34
C PHE A 34 1.03 -8.26 28.96
N THR A 35 1.64 -7.21 29.52
CA THR A 35 1.21 -5.83 29.26
C THR A 35 1.46 -5.42 27.80
N ALA A 36 2.57 -5.83 27.18
CA ALA A 36 2.85 -5.56 25.77
C ALA A 36 1.80 -6.20 24.84
N ASN A 37 1.45 -7.47 25.05
CA ASN A 37 0.44 -8.16 24.24
C ASN A 37 -0.98 -7.61 24.52
N ALA A 38 -1.32 -7.30 25.78
CA ALA A 38 -2.58 -6.65 26.12
C ALA A 38 -2.73 -5.29 25.44
N PHE A 39 -1.65 -4.49 25.37
CA PHE A 39 -1.65 -3.21 24.67
C PHE A 39 -1.83 -3.37 23.15
N ALA A 40 -1.18 -4.37 22.55
CA ALA A 40 -1.36 -4.71 21.14
C ALA A 40 -2.84 -5.00 20.82
N LEU A 41 -3.52 -5.77 21.68
CA LEU A 41 -4.94 -6.08 21.52
C LEU A 41 -5.86 -4.86 21.74
N MET A 42 -5.57 -4.01 22.74
CA MET A 42 -6.39 -2.81 23.01
C MET A 42 -6.39 -1.80 21.86
N GLY A 43 -5.29 -1.69 21.11
CA GLY A 43 -5.13 -0.78 19.97
C GLY A 43 -5.71 -1.28 18.64
N LEU A 44 -6.17 -2.54 18.57
CA LEU A 44 -6.56 -3.20 17.31
C LEU A 44 -7.61 -2.45 16.50
N ARG A 45 -8.60 -1.82 17.16
CA ARG A 45 -9.68 -1.10 16.44
C ARG A 45 -9.14 0.10 15.66
N GLN A 46 -8.26 0.89 16.27
CA GLN A 46 -7.61 2.03 15.64
C GLN A 46 -6.66 1.55 14.54
N LEU A 47 -5.93 0.47 14.81
CA LEU A 47 -4.98 -0.10 13.85
C LEU A 47 -5.69 -0.71 12.63
N TYR A 48 -6.87 -1.32 12.77
CA TYR A 48 -7.62 -1.87 11.63
C TYR A 48 -8.00 -0.80 10.60
N PHE A 49 -8.44 0.37 11.07
CA PHE A 49 -8.72 1.52 10.20
C PHE A 49 -7.46 2.03 9.51
N LEU A 50 -6.34 2.09 10.24
CA LEU A 50 -5.06 2.52 9.70
C LEU A 50 -4.52 1.52 8.66
N ILE A 51 -4.55 0.22 8.96
CA ILE A 51 -4.11 -0.88 8.10
C ILE A 51 -4.87 -0.87 6.78
N GLY A 52 -6.17 -0.59 6.76
CA GLY A 52 -6.92 -0.46 5.51
C GLY A 52 -6.34 0.58 4.55
N GLY A 53 -5.83 1.70 5.08
CA GLY A 53 -5.14 2.73 4.30
C GLY A 53 -3.67 2.39 3.99
N LEU A 54 -3.01 1.68 4.88
CA LEU A 54 -1.61 1.28 4.77
C LEU A 54 -1.41 0.10 3.81
N LEU A 55 -2.29 -0.91 3.80
CA LEU A 55 -2.19 -2.07 2.90
C LEU A 55 -2.18 -1.66 1.42
N LYS A 56 -2.94 -0.61 1.06
CA LYS A 56 -2.90 -0.02 -0.29
C LYS A 56 -1.54 0.59 -0.66
N LYS A 57 -0.71 0.90 0.35
CA LYS A 57 0.62 1.52 0.21
C LYS A 57 1.78 0.55 0.48
N LEU A 58 1.50 -0.65 0.99
CA LEU A 58 2.49 -1.61 1.49
C LEU A 58 2.45 -2.92 0.69
N VAL A 59 2.33 -2.83 -0.65
CA VAL A 59 2.17 -3.98 -1.56
C VAL A 59 3.36 -4.96 -1.51
N HIS A 60 4.58 -4.46 -1.33
CA HIS A 60 5.78 -5.31 -1.29
C HIS A 60 6.11 -5.87 0.10
N LEU A 61 5.32 -5.53 1.13
CA LEU A 61 5.58 -5.93 2.50
C LEU A 61 5.54 -7.46 2.67
N SER A 62 4.56 -8.12 2.05
CA SER A 62 4.42 -9.58 2.12
C SER A 62 5.65 -10.31 1.59
N TYR A 63 6.27 -9.80 0.51
CA TYR A 63 7.51 -10.36 -0.02
C TYR A 63 8.68 -10.21 0.95
N GLY A 64 8.85 -9.05 1.57
CA GLY A 64 9.89 -8.85 2.59
C GLY A 64 9.68 -9.73 3.80
N LEU A 65 8.44 -9.89 4.26
CA LEU A 65 8.08 -10.78 5.36
C LEU A 65 8.41 -12.24 5.04
N SER A 66 8.16 -12.72 3.81
CA SER A 66 8.55 -14.07 3.39
C SER A 66 10.06 -14.28 3.39
N VAL A 67 10.85 -13.28 2.98
CA VAL A 67 12.32 -13.34 3.04
C VAL A 67 12.80 -13.41 4.49
N ILE A 68 12.20 -12.60 5.38
CA ILE A 68 12.51 -12.62 6.81
C ILE A 68 12.15 -13.97 7.43
N LEU A 69 10.98 -14.52 7.14
CA LEU A 69 10.55 -15.84 7.65
C LEU A 69 11.46 -16.96 7.15
N GLY A 70 11.89 -16.91 5.88
CA GLY A 70 12.86 -17.85 5.34
C GLY A 70 14.21 -17.75 6.07
N PHE A 71 14.70 -16.53 6.29
CA PHE A 71 15.94 -16.29 7.02
C PHE A 71 15.86 -16.77 8.49
N ILE A 72 14.78 -16.44 9.20
CA ILE A 72 14.55 -16.89 10.58
C ILE A 72 14.42 -18.40 10.65
N GLY A 73 13.66 -19.02 9.74
CA GLY A 73 13.49 -20.48 9.67
C GLY A 73 14.83 -21.20 9.45
N VAL A 74 15.63 -20.73 8.48
CA VAL A 74 16.98 -21.27 8.23
C VAL A 74 17.86 -21.09 9.46
N LYS A 75 17.84 -19.90 10.09
CA LYS A 75 18.60 -19.62 11.32
C LYS A 75 18.22 -20.55 12.47
N LEU A 76 16.93 -20.84 12.68
CA LEU A 76 16.46 -21.75 13.74
C LEU A 76 16.94 -23.18 13.50
N VAL A 77 16.94 -23.67 12.26
CA VAL A 77 17.48 -24.99 11.90
C VAL A 77 19.00 -25.04 12.13
N LEU A 78 19.74 -24.03 11.70
CA LEU A 78 21.18 -23.92 11.93
C LEU A 78 21.52 -23.81 13.42
N HIS A 79 20.72 -23.10 14.22
CA HIS A 79 20.92 -22.97 15.66
C HIS A 79 20.68 -24.32 16.38
N ALA A 80 19.61 -25.04 16.03
CA ALA A 80 19.35 -26.38 16.56
C ALA A 80 20.44 -27.40 16.16
N LEU A 81 20.98 -27.29 14.94
CA LEU A 81 22.13 -28.11 14.51
C LEU A 81 23.43 -27.72 15.24
N HIS A 82 23.63 -26.45 15.58
CA HIS A 82 24.79 -25.99 16.36
C HIS A 82 24.73 -26.42 17.83
N GLU A 83 23.54 -26.45 18.46
CA GLU A 83 23.34 -27.01 19.81
C GLU A 83 23.71 -28.51 19.88
N SER A 84 23.76 -29.20 18.74
CA SER A 84 24.04 -30.64 18.64
C SER A 84 25.54 -31.01 18.62
N GLY A 85 26.47 -30.05 18.80
CA GLY A 85 27.86 -30.37 19.21
C GLY A 85 29.04 -29.90 18.34
N VAL A 86 28.93 -28.83 17.54
CA VAL A 86 30.10 -28.27 16.83
C VAL A 86 30.39 -26.84 17.30
N HIS A 87 31.60 -26.61 17.81
CA HIS A 87 32.09 -25.31 18.27
C HIS A 87 32.33 -24.36 17.09
N VAL A 88 31.36 -23.48 16.81
CA VAL A 88 31.51 -22.35 15.88
C VAL A 88 30.93 -21.09 16.57
N PRO A 89 31.54 -19.90 16.40
CA PRO A 89 31.30 -18.73 17.24
C PRO A 89 29.83 -18.29 17.25
N GLU A 90 29.36 -17.88 18.43
CA GLU A 90 28.00 -17.37 18.68
C GLU A 90 27.57 -16.39 17.58
N ILE A 91 26.49 -16.70 16.86
CA ILE A 91 25.85 -15.72 15.97
C ILE A 91 25.13 -14.73 16.88
N PRO A 92 25.63 -13.48 17.04
CA PRO A 92 25.01 -12.54 17.96
C PRO A 92 23.60 -12.23 17.47
N THR A 93 22.64 -12.16 18.38
CA THR A 93 21.31 -11.60 18.13
C THR A 93 21.39 -10.26 17.39
N THR A 94 22.45 -9.49 17.63
CA THR A 94 22.78 -8.23 16.96
C THR A 94 22.93 -8.34 15.44
N VAL A 95 23.57 -9.40 14.92
CA VAL A 95 23.76 -9.59 13.47
C VAL A 95 22.45 -9.98 12.81
N SER A 96 21.70 -10.89 13.43
CA SER A 96 20.36 -11.27 12.99
C SER A 96 19.40 -10.08 13.00
N LEU A 97 19.45 -9.26 14.04
CA LEU A 97 18.66 -8.03 14.15
C LEU A 97 19.03 -7.04 13.04
N GLY A 98 20.33 -6.89 12.76
CA GLY A 98 20.82 -6.06 11.66
C GLY A 98 20.28 -6.49 10.29
N VAL A 99 20.26 -7.80 10.01
CA VAL A 99 19.68 -8.33 8.75
C VAL A 99 18.18 -8.06 8.68
N ILE A 100 17.43 -8.31 9.76
CA ILE A 100 15.98 -8.06 9.79
C ILE A 100 15.68 -6.58 9.58
N VAL A 101 16.40 -5.68 10.26
CA VAL A 101 16.25 -4.23 10.10
C VAL A 101 16.58 -3.79 8.68
N ALA A 102 17.66 -4.31 8.08
CA ALA A 102 18.03 -3.99 6.70
C ALA A 102 16.95 -4.44 5.70
N VAL A 103 16.44 -5.67 5.83
CA VAL A 103 15.38 -6.18 4.96
C VAL A 103 14.10 -5.37 5.15
N LEU A 104 13.68 -5.08 6.39
CA LEU A 104 12.50 -4.24 6.66
C LEU A 104 12.65 -2.83 6.09
N ALA A 105 13.83 -2.22 6.20
CA ALA A 105 14.11 -0.90 5.65
C ALA A 105 14.01 -0.91 4.11
N ILE A 106 14.69 -1.85 3.44
CA ILE A 106 14.64 -1.99 1.98
C ILE A 106 13.20 -2.23 1.51
N THR A 107 12.49 -3.15 2.17
CA THR A 107 11.12 -3.50 1.77
C THR A 107 10.19 -2.31 1.97
N THR A 108 10.27 -1.62 3.11
CA THR A 108 9.46 -0.42 3.39
C THR A 108 9.73 0.68 2.38
N VAL A 109 11.01 1.00 2.12
CA VAL A 109 11.40 2.04 1.17
C VAL A 109 10.93 1.71 -0.25
N THR A 110 11.17 0.48 -0.70
CA THR A 110 10.74 0.01 -2.03
C THR A 110 9.22 0.04 -2.17
N SER A 111 8.49 -0.37 -1.12
CA SER A 111 7.03 -0.38 -1.11
C SER A 111 6.46 1.04 -1.19
N LEU A 112 7.00 1.98 -0.41
CA LEU A 112 6.60 3.40 -0.44
C LEU A 112 6.90 4.05 -1.78
N LEU A 113 8.08 3.80 -2.37
CA LEU A 113 8.47 4.30 -3.69
C LEU A 113 7.53 3.78 -4.79
N ALA A 114 7.23 2.48 -4.79
CA ALA A 114 6.33 1.85 -5.76
C ALA A 114 4.91 2.45 -5.69
N THR A 115 4.38 2.64 -4.48
CA THR A 115 3.06 3.26 -4.30
C THR A 115 3.00 4.73 -4.72
N ARG A 116 4.09 5.50 -4.55
CA ARG A 116 4.16 6.89 -5.05
C ARG A 116 4.12 6.93 -6.58
N ARG A 117 4.89 6.06 -7.23
CA ARG A 117 4.93 5.95 -8.70
C ARG A 117 3.58 5.55 -9.31
N GLN A 118 2.85 4.62 -8.68
CA GLN A 118 1.50 4.24 -9.12
C GLN A 118 0.50 5.40 -9.00
N ARG A 119 0.57 6.20 -7.93
CA ARG A 119 -0.27 7.40 -7.77
C ARG A 119 0.03 8.51 -8.78
N GLU A 120 1.29 8.65 -9.20
CA GLU A 120 1.68 9.61 -10.22
C GLU A 120 1.22 9.18 -11.61
N ALA A 121 1.30 7.88 -11.92
CA ALA A 121 0.79 7.31 -13.17
C ALA A 121 -0.75 7.41 -13.28
N GLU A 122 -1.50 7.15 -12.20
CA GLU A 122 -2.97 7.34 -12.17
C GLU A 122 -3.37 8.81 -12.36
N LYS A 123 -2.63 9.75 -11.76
CA LYS A 123 -2.89 11.19 -11.95
C LYS A 123 -2.62 11.64 -13.38
N ALA A 124 -1.53 11.18 -14.00
CA ALA A 124 -1.22 11.47 -15.39
C ALA A 124 -2.29 10.91 -16.34
N ALA A 125 -2.81 9.70 -16.07
CA ALA A 125 -3.88 9.09 -16.84
C ALA A 125 -5.25 9.79 -16.66
N GLY A 126 -5.56 10.27 -15.44
CA GLY A 126 -6.79 11.01 -15.17
C GLY A 126 -6.84 12.39 -15.83
N THR A 127 -5.70 13.07 -15.93
CA THR A 127 -5.62 14.42 -16.53
C THR A 127 -5.75 14.38 -18.07
N GLY A 128 -5.39 13.27 -18.72
CA GLY A 128 -5.53 13.09 -20.16
C GLY A 128 -6.97 12.87 -20.65
N SER A 129 -7.85 12.33 -19.80
CA SER A 129 -9.26 12.11 -20.14
C SER A 129 -10.09 13.39 -20.06
N GLU A 130 -9.76 14.28 -19.12
CA GLU A 130 -10.48 15.54 -18.90
C GLU A 130 -10.19 16.57 -20.01
N HIS A 131 -8.96 16.60 -20.56
CA HIS A 131 -8.61 17.50 -21.67
C HIS A 131 -9.14 17.02 -23.02
N ALA A 132 -9.28 15.71 -23.23
CA ALA A 132 -9.87 15.15 -24.46
C ALA A 132 -11.39 15.40 -24.55
N ALA A 133 -12.09 15.42 -23.40
CA ALA A 133 -13.53 15.71 -23.36
C ALA A 133 -13.84 17.21 -23.59
N VAL A 134 -12.95 18.12 -23.19
CA VAL A 134 -13.13 19.57 -23.37
C VAL A 134 -12.85 20.00 -24.82
N GLY A 135 -11.90 19.35 -25.52
CA GLY A 135 -11.60 19.65 -26.93
C GLY A 135 -12.67 19.16 -27.92
N ALA A 136 -13.37 18.07 -27.61
CA ALA A 136 -14.39 17.49 -28.49
C ALA A 136 -15.73 18.27 -28.51
N GLY A 137 -15.93 19.20 -27.57
CA GLY A 137 -17.17 20.00 -27.46
C GLY A 137 -17.16 21.31 -28.24
N THR A 138 -16.00 21.81 -28.66
CA THR A 138 -15.87 23.17 -29.22
C THR A 138 -15.93 23.22 -30.75
N GLU A 139 -15.66 22.11 -31.45
CA GLU A 139 -15.60 22.11 -32.93
C GLU A 139 -16.94 21.86 -33.64
N ARG A 140 -18.05 21.68 -32.89
CA ARG A 140 -19.36 21.33 -33.48
C ARG A 140 -20.34 22.49 -33.66
N HIS A 141 -19.90 23.72 -33.48
CA HIS A 141 -20.75 24.92 -33.54
C HIS A 141 -20.27 26.00 -34.52
N GLU A 142 -19.55 25.64 -35.59
CA GLU A 142 -19.12 26.62 -36.59
C GLU A 142 -19.19 26.11 -38.04
N HIS A 143 -20.33 25.53 -38.42
CA HIS A 143 -20.68 25.42 -39.83
C HIS A 143 -22.18 25.18 -39.97
N THR A 144 -22.96 26.25 -40.22
CA THR A 144 -24.16 26.33 -41.10
C THR A 144 -24.96 27.56 -40.69
N ASP A 145 -24.44 28.77 -40.89
CA ASP A 145 -25.29 29.95 -41.16
C ASP A 145 -24.43 31.10 -41.69
N ALA A 146 -24.36 31.25 -43.02
CA ALA A 146 -24.01 32.51 -43.69
C ALA A 146 -23.84 32.25 -45.20
N ALA A 147 -24.94 32.33 -45.95
CA ALA A 147 -24.87 32.69 -47.37
C ALA A 147 -26.23 33.23 -47.83
N GLN A 148 -26.58 34.42 -47.36
CA GLN A 148 -27.61 35.23 -48.00
C GLN A 148 -26.97 36.54 -48.43
N PRO A 149 -26.68 36.73 -49.74
CA PRO A 149 -26.27 38.02 -50.23
C PRO A 149 -27.52 38.81 -50.64
N SER A 150 -27.75 39.87 -49.89
CA SER A 150 -28.60 41.00 -50.26
C SER A 150 -28.19 41.52 -51.64
N ARG A 151 -29.14 41.59 -52.58
CA ARG A 151 -29.03 42.37 -53.79
C ARG A 151 -30.10 43.44 -53.79
N ASP A 152 -29.61 44.67 -53.67
CA ASP A 152 -30.00 45.87 -54.39
C ASP A 152 -31.49 46.17 -54.51
N GLY A 153 -31.88 47.26 -53.85
CA GLY A 153 -33.02 48.03 -54.29
C GLY A 153 -32.68 48.76 -55.59
N ASP A 154 -33.59 48.70 -56.56
CA ASP A 154 -33.95 49.83 -57.40
C ASP A 154 -35.28 49.55 -58.10
N ASP A 155 -35.96 50.62 -58.47
CA ASP A 155 -37.00 50.71 -59.49
C ASP A 155 -38.41 50.16 -59.21
N GLY A 156 -39.26 51.07 -58.72
CA GLY A 156 -40.14 51.80 -59.64
C GLY A 156 -41.33 51.07 -60.29
N ALA A 157 -42.49 51.72 -60.15
CA ALA A 157 -43.71 51.59 -60.95
C ALA A 157 -44.78 50.55 -60.54
N GLY A 158 -45.95 51.05 -60.09
CA GLY A 158 -47.23 50.34 -60.21
C GLY A 158 -47.74 50.36 -61.67
N PRO A 159 -49.06 50.28 -61.96
CA PRO A 159 -50.21 49.72 -61.24
C PRO A 159 -50.96 48.65 -62.11
N ARG A 160 -52.22 48.34 -61.76
CA ARG A 160 -53.29 47.66 -62.56
C ARG A 160 -53.31 46.12 -62.41
N ARG A 161 -54.43 45.43 -62.16
CA ARG A 161 -55.87 45.69 -62.24
C ARG A 161 -56.59 44.91 -61.14
#